data_AF-A0A1I4ZHS1-F1
#
_entry.id   AF-A0A1I4ZHS1-F1
#
_cell.length_a   1.000
_cell.length_b   1.000
_cell.length_c   1.000
_cell.angle_alpha   90.00
_cell.angle_beta   90.00
_cell.angle_gamma   90.00
#
_symmetry.space_group_name_H-M   'P 1'
#
loop_
_entity.id
_entity.type
_entity.pdbx_description
1 polymer ?
#
loop_
_entity_poly.entity_id
_entity_poly.type
_entity_poly.pdbx_seq_one_letter_code
_entity_poly.pdbx_strand_id
1 'polypeptide(L)'
;MITTDTPQTPEATLVTAIIMQAYRDLFVTVRQESNASFTTQSDQDQAIAFLTDRSGTLARHRNDLCSLIGWDGNVLAARLRAMMEGDDFPHPSTDPKPAARAQHEAAVERLRCRWQDLNFPRNSPKRPVSSVGHLLAAE
;
A
#
# COMPACT_ATOMS: atom_id res chain seq x y z
N MET A 1 -7.03 -28.28 20.63
CA MET A 1 -6.26 -28.96 19.58
C MET A 1 -7.00 -28.74 18.28
N ILE A 2 -6.54 -27.80 17.44
CA ILE A 2 -7.12 -27.57 16.11
C ILE A 2 -6.06 -28.01 15.11
N THR A 3 -6.37 -29.08 14.41
CA THR A 3 -5.54 -29.70 13.38
C THR A 3 -5.57 -28.78 12.16
N THR A 4 -4.52 -27.98 11.95
CA THR A 4 -4.34 -27.19 10.73
C THR A 4 -3.20 -27.80 9.91
N ASP A 5 -3.45 -28.98 9.35
CA ASP A 5 -2.56 -29.58 8.34
C ASP A 5 -3.38 -29.84 7.08
N THR A 6 -4.02 -28.78 6.58
CA THR A 6 -4.48 -28.78 5.20
C THR A 6 -3.25 -28.42 4.37
N PRO A 7 -2.75 -29.30 3.49
CA PRO A 7 -1.59 -28.98 2.66
C PRO A 7 -1.91 -27.74 1.83
N GLN A 8 -1.10 -26.68 1.98
CA GLN A 8 -1.22 -25.46 1.18
C GLN A 8 -1.08 -25.83 -0.30
N THR A 9 -2.10 -25.57 -1.09
CA THR A 9 -2.00 -25.78 -2.54
C THR A 9 -1.05 -24.72 -3.14
N PRO A 10 -0.45 -25.00 -4.32
CA PRO A 10 0.35 -24.00 -5.03
C PRO A 10 -0.42 -22.70 -5.28
N GLU A 11 -1.72 -22.79 -5.56
CA GLU A 11 -2.61 -21.65 -5.76
C GLU A 11 -2.78 -20.84 -4.47
N ALA A 12 -3.02 -21.51 -3.33
CA ALA A 12 -3.12 -20.83 -2.04
C ALA A 12 -1.81 -20.11 -1.66
N THR A 13 -0.67 -20.73 -2.00
CA THR A 13 0.66 -20.13 -1.80
C THR A 13 0.86 -18.90 -2.67
N LEU A 14 0.49 -18.99 -3.95
CA LEU A 14 0.57 -17.87 -4.90
C LEU A 14 -0.32 -16.70 -4.46
N VAL A 15 -1.58 -16.99 -4.12
CA VAL A 15 -2.53 -15.97 -3.63
C VAL A 15 -1.99 -15.28 -2.39
N THR A 16 -1.47 -16.06 -1.42
CA THR A 16 -0.85 -15.49 -0.21
C THR A 16 0.32 -14.59 -0.57
N ALA A 17 1.17 -15.00 -1.52
CA ALA A 17 2.30 -14.19 -1.98
C ALA A 17 1.84 -12.88 -2.64
N ILE A 18 0.77 -12.88 -3.44
CA ILE A 18 0.19 -11.68 -4.04
C ILE A 18 -0.28 -10.70 -2.97
N ILE A 19 -1.06 -11.17 -1.99
CA ILE A 19 -1.58 -10.31 -0.91
C ILE A 19 -0.43 -9.77 -0.05
N MET A 20 0.56 -10.60 0.27
CA MET A 20 1.72 -10.19 1.06
C MET A 20 2.63 -9.22 0.31
N GLN A 21 2.75 -9.36 -1.01
CA GLN A 21 3.47 -8.40 -1.84
C GLN A 21 2.76 -7.04 -1.86
N ALA A 22 1.45 -7.02 -2.12
CA ALA A 22 0.67 -5.78 -2.06
C ALA A 22 0.76 -5.11 -0.68
N TYR A 23 0.76 -5.90 0.41
CA TYR A 23 0.96 -5.37 1.75
C TYR A 23 2.36 -4.75 1.93
N ARG A 24 3.42 -5.38 1.39
CA ARG A 24 4.78 -4.81 1.41
C ARG A 24 4.87 -3.52 0.61
N ASP A 25 4.19 -3.46 -0.54
CA ASP A 25 4.17 -2.29 -1.42
C ASP A 25 3.56 -1.06 -0.74
N LEU A 26 2.74 -1.23 0.31
CA LEU A 26 2.26 -0.12 1.15
C LEU A 26 3.38 0.65 1.84
N PHE A 27 4.49 -0.02 2.22
CA PHE A 27 5.53 0.56 3.08
C PHE A 27 6.79 0.97 2.33
N VAL A 28 6.79 0.87 1.00
CA VAL A 28 7.99 1.16 0.22
C VAL A 28 8.36 2.64 0.33
N THR A 29 9.63 2.89 0.65
CA THR A 29 10.18 4.25 0.58
C THR A 29 10.33 4.63 -0.89
N VAL A 30 9.38 5.41 -1.41
CA VAL A 30 9.54 6.10 -2.69
C VAL A 30 10.72 7.07 -2.54
N ARG A 31 11.91 6.67 -3.01
CA ARG A 31 13.01 7.62 -3.19
C ARG A 31 12.75 8.35 -4.49
N GLN A 32 12.58 9.67 -4.39
CA GLN A 32 12.52 10.58 -5.53
C GLN A 32 13.85 10.49 -6.30
N GLU A 33 13.84 9.65 -7.33
CA GLU A 33 14.78 9.60 -8.44
C GLU A 33 16.26 9.31 -8.10
N SER A 34 16.91 8.56 -8.99
CA SER A 34 18.37 8.37 -9.05
C SER A 34 19.00 7.28 -8.17
N ASN A 35 18.39 6.10 -7.97
CA ASN A 35 19.09 4.80 -7.97
C ASN A 35 18.15 3.65 -7.52
N ALA A 36 17.79 2.79 -8.49
CA ALA A 36 17.46 1.37 -8.32
C ALA A 36 16.38 0.96 -7.28
N SER A 37 15.30 1.72 -7.10
CA SER A 37 14.09 1.18 -6.46
C SER A 37 13.12 0.70 -7.53
N PHE A 38 12.77 -0.60 -7.51
CA PHE A 38 11.87 -1.25 -8.47
C PHE A 38 10.38 -0.90 -8.28
N THR A 39 10.06 -0.07 -7.29
CA THR A 39 8.67 0.27 -6.93
C THR A 39 8.52 1.79 -6.87
N THR A 40 7.52 2.30 -7.59
CA THR A 40 7.18 3.71 -7.76
C THR A 40 6.06 4.14 -6.81
N GLN A 41 5.82 5.44 -6.70
CA GLN A 41 4.63 5.96 -5.99
C GLN A 41 3.32 5.44 -6.60
N SER A 42 3.29 5.26 -7.92
CA SER A 42 2.13 4.67 -8.60
C SER A 42 1.86 3.25 -8.14
N ASP A 43 2.90 2.46 -7.85
CA ASP A 43 2.73 1.09 -7.37
C ASP A 43 2.19 1.06 -5.94
N GLN A 44 2.67 1.98 -5.08
CA GLN A 44 2.11 2.16 -3.74
C GLN A 44 0.64 2.56 -3.79
N ASP A 45 0.25 3.48 -4.67
CA ASP A 45 -1.15 3.90 -4.84
C ASP A 45 -2.04 2.74 -5.32
N GLN A 46 -1.54 1.94 -6.27
CA GLN A 46 -2.26 0.75 -6.73
C GLN A 46 -2.40 -0.29 -5.62
N ALA A 47 -1.37 -0.50 -4.81
CA ALA A 47 -1.43 -1.39 -3.66
C ALA A 47 -2.46 -0.91 -2.62
N ILE A 48 -2.48 0.40 -2.32
CA ILE A 48 -3.48 1.02 -1.46
C ILE A 48 -4.89 0.76 -2.01
N ALA A 49 -5.14 1.07 -3.28
CA ALA A 49 -6.45 0.89 -3.91
C ALA A 49 -6.87 -0.60 -3.90
N PHE A 50 -5.98 -1.50 -4.32
CA PHE A 50 -6.25 -2.93 -4.33
C PHE A 50 -6.65 -3.46 -2.95
N LEU A 51 -5.90 -3.07 -1.92
CA LEU A 51 -6.13 -3.57 -0.56
C LEU A 51 -7.31 -2.91 0.15
N THR A 52 -7.67 -1.68 -0.21
CA THR A 52 -8.62 -0.88 0.60
C THR A 52 -9.87 -0.41 -0.14
N ASP A 53 -9.96 -0.54 -1.47
CA ASP A 53 -11.15 -0.14 -2.22
C ASP A 53 -12.41 -0.87 -1.70
N ARG A 54 -13.49 -0.11 -1.53
CA ARG A 54 -14.80 -0.62 -1.07
C ARG A 54 -15.56 -1.34 -2.18
N SER A 55 -15.33 -0.94 -3.43
CA SER A 55 -16.04 -1.44 -4.61
C SER A 55 -15.18 -1.27 -5.86
N GLY A 56 -15.66 -1.77 -7.00
CA GLY A 56 -14.94 -1.70 -8.27
C GLY A 56 -14.20 -2.99 -8.62
N THR A 57 -13.40 -2.95 -9.68
CA THR A 57 -12.72 -4.13 -10.22
C THR A 57 -11.64 -4.65 -9.28
N LEU A 58 -10.85 -3.77 -8.65
CA LEU A 58 -9.82 -4.16 -7.71
C LEU A 58 -10.41 -4.81 -6.44
N ALA A 59 -11.49 -4.25 -5.89
CA ALA A 59 -12.18 -4.83 -4.74
C ALA A 59 -12.76 -6.22 -5.04
N ARG A 60 -13.36 -6.43 -6.22
CA ARG A 60 -13.83 -7.75 -6.67
C ARG A 60 -12.67 -8.73 -6.78
N HIS A 61 -11.60 -8.34 -7.47
CA HIS A 61 -10.42 -9.18 -7.66
C HIS A 61 -9.77 -9.58 -6.33
N ARG A 62 -9.64 -8.65 -5.38
CA ARG A 62 -9.18 -8.94 -4.02
C ARG A 62 -10.06 -9.97 -3.34
N ASN A 63 -11.39 -9.82 -3.41
CA ASN A 63 -12.32 -10.75 -2.78
C ASN A 63 -12.27 -12.14 -3.40
N ASP A 64 -12.17 -12.22 -4.74
CA ASP A 64 -12.00 -13.47 -5.48
C ASP A 64 -10.72 -14.17 -5.01
N LEU A 65 -9.59 -13.46 -4.96
CA LEU A 65 -8.31 -13.98 -4.48
C LEU A 65 -8.40 -14.45 -3.01
N CYS A 66 -8.90 -13.60 -2.11
CA CYS A 66 -9.03 -13.96 -0.69
C CYS A 66 -9.90 -15.21 -0.49
N SER A 67 -10.96 -15.38 -1.28
CA SER A 67 -11.84 -16.56 -1.18
C SER A 67 -11.10 -17.87 -1.44
N LEU A 68 -10.07 -17.87 -2.30
CA LEU A 68 -9.26 -19.05 -2.62
C LEU A 68 -8.42 -19.54 -1.44
N ILE A 69 -8.17 -18.68 -0.45
CA ILE A 69 -7.44 -19.01 0.78
C ILE A 69 -8.36 -18.99 2.03
N GLY A 70 -9.68 -18.97 1.82
CA GLY A 70 -10.67 -18.96 2.89
C GLY A 70 -10.73 -17.65 3.68
N TRP A 71 -10.23 -16.55 3.12
CA TRP A 71 -10.26 -15.23 3.74
C TRP A 71 -11.43 -14.39 3.19
N ASP A 72 -11.98 -13.52 4.03
CA ASP A 72 -12.91 -12.47 3.58
C ASP A 72 -12.11 -11.21 3.21
N GLY A 73 -12.04 -10.91 1.90
CA GLY A 73 -11.33 -9.75 1.39
C GLY A 73 -11.94 -8.42 1.83
N ASN A 74 -13.23 -8.34 2.15
CA ASN A 74 -13.85 -7.12 2.67
C ASN A 74 -13.46 -6.87 4.13
N VAL A 75 -13.34 -7.94 4.92
CA VAL A 75 -12.83 -7.86 6.30
C VAL A 75 -11.37 -7.43 6.31
N LEU A 76 -10.54 -8.00 5.42
CA LEU A 76 -9.16 -7.56 5.23
C LEU A 76 -9.09 -6.06 4.90
N ALA A 77 -9.88 -5.61 3.92
CA ALA A 77 -9.91 -4.21 3.51
C ALA A 77 -10.40 -3.28 4.62
N ALA A 78 -11.42 -3.69 5.38
CA ALA A 78 -11.92 -2.91 6.52
C ALA A 78 -10.85 -2.74 7.59
N ARG A 79 -10.12 -3.81 7.91
CA ARG A 79 -9.02 -3.76 8.88
C ARG A 79 -7.88 -2.87 8.41
N LEU A 80 -7.48 -2.96 7.14
CA LEU A 80 -6.42 -2.10 6.59
C LEU A 80 -6.81 -0.62 6.59
N ARG A 81 -8.07 -0.29 6.25
CA ARG A 81 -8.57 1.08 6.35
C ARG A 81 -8.50 1.59 7.79
N ALA A 82 -8.96 0.81 8.76
CA ALA A 82 -8.92 1.21 10.17
C ALA A 82 -7.47 1.51 10.62
N MET A 83 -6.50 0.66 10.24
CA MET A 83 -5.09 0.89 10.55
C MET A 83 -4.54 2.17 9.88
N MET A 84 -4.96 2.45 8.64
CA MET A 84 -4.62 3.71 7.93
C MET A 84 -5.34 4.94 8.51
N GLU A 85 -6.47 4.76 9.19
CA GLU A 85 -7.24 5.82 9.85
C GLU A 85 -6.75 6.12 11.27
N GLY A 86 -5.95 5.23 11.88
CA GLY A 86 -5.33 5.48 13.18
C GLY A 86 -5.15 4.24 14.06
N ASP A 87 -5.78 3.11 13.72
CA ASP A 87 -5.59 1.86 14.48
C ASP A 87 -4.15 1.35 14.38
N ASP A 88 -3.78 0.50 15.33
CA ASP A 88 -2.42 -0.01 15.45
C ASP A 88 -1.99 -0.85 14.24
N PHE A 89 -0.81 -0.54 13.70
CA PHE A 89 -0.14 -1.34 12.68
C PHE A 89 0.93 -2.20 13.36
N PRO A 90 0.67 -3.49 13.64
CA PRO A 90 1.60 -4.31 14.39
C PRO A 90 2.91 -4.48 13.62
N HIS A 91 4.01 -4.38 14.35
CA HIS A 91 5.32 -4.71 13.80
C HIS A 91 5.39 -6.23 13.49
N PRO A 92 5.96 -6.66 12.34
CA PRO A 92 5.99 -8.08 11.96
C PRO A 92 6.82 -8.97 12.90
N SER A 93 7.87 -8.42 13.52
CA SER A 93 8.58 -9.04 14.64
C SER A 93 7.87 -8.77 15.96
N THR A 94 7.74 -9.80 16.80
CA THR A 94 7.17 -9.72 18.17
C THR A 94 8.06 -8.96 19.14
N ASP A 95 9.37 -8.91 18.91
CA ASP A 95 10.34 -8.12 19.70
C ASP A 95 11.29 -7.34 18.78
N PRO A 96 10.84 -6.19 18.23
CA PRO A 96 11.69 -5.36 17.39
C PRO A 96 12.66 -4.55 18.22
N LYS A 97 13.93 -4.50 17.76
CA LYS A 97 14.90 -3.52 18.25
C LYS A 97 14.34 -2.10 18.14
N PRO A 98 14.68 -1.17 19.05
CA PRO A 98 14.12 0.19 19.06
C PRO A 98 14.23 0.92 17.71
N ALA A 99 15.37 0.78 17.02
CA ALA A 99 15.56 1.40 15.70
C ALA A 99 14.62 0.83 14.63
N ALA A 100 14.35 -0.47 14.63
CA ALA A 100 13.42 -1.10 13.69
C ALA A 100 11.97 -0.68 13.97
N ARG A 101 11.60 -0.57 15.25
CA ARG A 101 10.30 -0.05 15.68
C ARG A 101 10.09 1.38 15.19
N ALA A 102 11.04 2.27 15.43
CA ALA A 102 10.95 3.67 14.97
C ALA A 102 10.88 3.79 13.43
N GLN A 103 11.60 2.93 12.70
CA GLN A 103 11.51 2.88 11.23
C GLN A 103 10.13 2.44 10.74
N HIS A 104 9.55 1.43 11.40
CA HIS A 104 8.19 0.95 11.10
C HIS A 104 7.14 2.02 11.41
N GLU A 105 7.20 2.66 12.57
CA GLU A 105 6.32 3.78 12.94
C GLU A 105 6.41 4.91 11.91
N ALA A 106 7.62 5.31 11.51
CA ALA A 106 7.80 6.32 10.47
C ALA A 106 7.26 5.88 9.10
N ALA A 107 7.31 4.59 8.77
CA ALA A 107 6.72 4.05 7.54
C ALA A 107 5.20 4.04 7.58
N VAL A 108 4.61 3.67 8.72
CA VAL A 108 3.17 3.74 8.98
C VAL A 108 2.68 5.18 8.85
N GLU A 109 3.36 6.15 9.45
CA GLU A 109 2.96 7.56 9.34
C GLU A 109 3.01 8.06 7.90
N ARG A 110 4.04 7.70 7.12
CA ARG A 110 4.07 8.03 5.68
C ARG A 110 2.91 7.42 4.91
N LEU A 111 2.58 6.16 5.19
CA LEU A 111 1.43 5.49 4.59
C LEU A 111 0.12 6.19 4.94
N ARG A 112 -0.08 6.58 6.21
CA ARG A 112 -1.27 7.33 6.66
C ARG A 112 -1.38 8.70 5.97
N CYS A 113 -0.27 9.44 5.86
CA CYS A 113 -0.26 10.69 5.09
C CYS A 113 -0.67 10.45 3.64
N ARG A 114 -0.13 9.41 2.99
CA ARG A 114 -0.48 9.10 1.60
C ARG A 114 -1.94 8.71 1.44
N TRP A 115 -2.46 7.88 2.35
CA TRP A 115 -3.87 7.51 2.40
C TRP A 115 -4.78 8.74 2.51
N GLN A 116 -4.41 9.69 3.37
CA GLN A 116 -5.14 10.95 3.52
C GLN A 116 -5.11 11.78 2.22
N ASP A 117 -3.96 11.91 1.57
CA ASP A 117 -3.84 12.65 0.31
C ASP A 117 -4.72 12.06 -0.81
N LEU A 118 -4.87 10.74 -0.85
CA LEU A 118 -5.71 10.04 -1.84
C LEU A 118 -7.21 10.18 -1.57
N ASN A 119 -7.64 10.09 -0.30
CA ASN A 119 -9.06 10.10 0.06
C ASN A 119 -9.62 11.50 0.30
N PHE A 120 -8.75 12.41 0.73
CA PHE A 120 -9.07 13.81 0.97
C PHE A 120 -8.06 14.65 0.20
N PRO A 121 -8.16 14.69 -1.15
CA PRO A 121 -7.33 15.58 -1.92
C PRO A 121 -7.59 17.00 -1.40
N ARG A 122 -6.68 17.51 -0.56
CA ARG A 122 -6.70 18.92 -0.16
C ARG A 122 -6.74 19.69 -1.46
N ASN A 123 -7.62 20.69 -1.54
CA ASN A 123 -7.64 21.70 -2.60
C ASN A 123 -6.22 22.26 -2.78
N SER A 124 -5.40 21.56 -3.55
CA SER A 124 -4.03 21.94 -3.81
C SER A 124 -4.15 23.00 -4.89
N PRO A 125 -3.66 24.23 -4.65
CA PRO A 125 -3.74 25.29 -5.65
C PRO A 125 -3.11 24.75 -6.94
N LYS A 126 -3.79 24.98 -8.07
CA LYS A 126 -3.27 24.68 -9.40
C LYS A 126 -1.80 25.07 -9.44
N ARG A 127 -0.91 24.08 -9.53
CA ARG A 127 0.52 24.29 -9.78
C ARG A 127 0.58 25.28 -10.95
N PRO A 128 1.16 26.49 -10.81
CA PRO A 128 1.30 27.35 -11.96
C PRO A 128 2.17 26.57 -12.95
N VAL A 129 1.64 26.39 -14.16
CA VAL A 129 2.39 25.85 -15.29
C VAL A 129 3.62 26.71 -15.38
N SER A 130 4.78 26.15 -15.07
CA SER A 130 6.05 26.82 -15.29
C SER A 130 6.18 26.99 -16.79
N SER A 131 5.82 28.16 -17.29
CA SER A 131 6.05 28.59 -18.66
C SER A 131 7.55 28.82 -18.83
N VAL A 132 8.32 27.74 -18.95
CA VAL A 132 9.70 27.80 -19.42
C VAL A 132 9.66 27.58 -20.92
N GLY A 133 9.51 28.70 -21.63
CA GLY A 133 9.44 28.72 -23.09
C GLY A 133 9.41 30.14 -23.63
N HIS A 134 10.24 31.04 -23.08
CA HIS A 134 10.47 32.34 -23.70
C HIS A 134 11.84 32.90 -23.31
N LEU A 135 12.86 32.61 -24.12
CA LEU A 135 14.17 33.26 -24.28
C LEU A 135 14.91 32.35 -25.28
N LEU A 136 15.45 32.74 -26.44
CA LEU A 136 15.72 34.02 -27.09
C LEU A 136 15.83 33.71 -28.60
N ALA A 137 15.16 34.48 -29.44
CA ALA A 137 15.63 34.72 -30.81
C ALA A 137 15.99 36.20 -30.86
N ALA A 138 17.28 36.48 -30.96
CA ALA A 138 17.81 37.78 -31.36
C ALA A 138 18.71 37.50 -32.57
N GLU A 139 18.31 38.08 -33.70
CA GLU A 139 19.09 38.20 -34.93
C GLU A 139 20.30 39.13 -34.73
#